data_AF-A0A838U4D9-F1
#
_entry.id   AF-A0A838U4D9-F1
#
_cell.length_a   1.000
_cell.length_b   1.000
_cell.length_c   1.000
_cell.angle_alpha   90.00
_cell.angle_beta   90.00
_cell.angle_gamma   90.00
#
_symmetry.space_group_name_H-M   'P 1'
#
loop_
_entity.id
_entity.type
_entity.pdbx_description
1 polymer ?
#
loop_
_entity_poly.entity_id
_entity_poly.type
_entity_poly.pdbx_seq_one_letter_code
_entity_poly.pdbx_strand_id
1 'polypeptide(L)'
;MGKFFTLIAVIFSLSAIAASAQNRFEGYNIIVDVPTTQTGAVCAVRYVPPTTPITITDMNGATPLKLKSCGATDSAVSMRDGKTATLRASSNDYKWCFEGEDKLYKISFGGDRFAGTVTYNWAAQREPRERGFYNIRDFGAVGDGKADDTIAFKSAMAAMASNNGGTLTVPDGEYLVTQTIALASGVTIVGTNGLHSGASTSDLVRNNPSRITLTGSNKSLFRIGECVEGVTFRDIELYAQSNERTTGVEATGAYMSSQGFNFDRVVFNQFNRGISAQALKQTNLSWQFDYIKIHACRFIYNRDTGIYVDSRNTDWRITATQFTNPKKQPGQNANAMHFERVGAVLIEDTFAGGFPNALGGTFINILDSAITTIIGSQCEVMTASIVYNAIKHPEAGDYSHAITILNSILGDPIIMNARRTIVSLGTSYGPNTWRADDRVRIYSTGDRFCYDGYILGCVGGTKNNFDKASIIFMTGQVGEGSVPGHPTIFGTDVEFNSGVKLSQFPINALPKGKADGTMVYCSTCARSTTPCRPGGNGAPAMMVGGQWSCL
;
A
#
# COMPACT_ATOMS: atom_id res chain seq x y z
N MET A 1 39.46 36.65 -76.67
CA MET A 1 38.36 37.56 -77.08
C MET A 1 37.38 37.68 -75.93
N GLY A 2 37.09 38.91 -75.47
CA GLY A 2 36.07 39.26 -74.46
C GLY A 2 36.59 39.30 -73.02
N LYS A 3 37.15 40.42 -72.50
CA LYS A 3 36.50 41.63 -71.89
C LYS A 3 35.74 41.31 -70.59
N PHE A 4 35.79 42.05 -69.48
CA PHE A 4 36.61 43.15 -68.91
C PHE A 4 35.96 43.51 -67.53
N PHE A 5 36.72 44.15 -66.64
CA PHE A 5 36.36 44.88 -65.40
C PHE A 5 36.04 44.10 -64.11
N THR A 6 36.28 44.58 -62.89
CA THR A 6 37.33 45.39 -62.20
C THR A 6 36.91 45.38 -60.72
N LEU A 7 37.88 45.08 -59.84
CA LEU A 7 38.06 45.46 -58.43
C LEU A 7 36.92 46.13 -57.62
N ILE A 8 36.65 45.63 -56.41
CA ILE A 8 36.62 46.40 -55.15
C ILE A 8 36.78 45.42 -53.99
N ALA A 9 37.81 45.63 -53.17
CA ALA A 9 37.96 45.01 -51.86
C ALA A 9 37.19 45.85 -50.82
N VAL A 10 36.35 45.20 -50.02
CA VAL A 10 35.92 45.74 -48.71
C VAL A 10 36.02 44.61 -47.70
N ILE A 11 37.03 44.74 -46.83
CA ILE A 11 37.10 44.01 -45.56
C ILE A 11 36.10 44.70 -44.63
N PHE A 12 35.05 43.99 -44.21
CA PHE A 12 34.40 44.25 -42.94
C PHE A 12 34.15 42.92 -42.24
N SER A 13 34.89 42.74 -41.15
CA SER A 13 34.65 41.76 -40.11
C SER A 13 33.21 41.88 -39.60
N LEU A 14 32.39 40.85 -39.81
CA LEU A 14 31.30 40.54 -38.91
C LEU A 14 31.59 39.19 -38.27
N SER A 15 32.21 39.29 -37.10
CA SER A 15 32.08 38.36 -35.99
C SER A 15 30.69 37.72 -36.00
N ALA A 16 30.65 36.42 -36.29
CA ALA A 16 29.53 35.58 -35.91
C ALA A 16 29.47 35.63 -34.37
N ILE A 17 28.65 36.54 -33.84
CA ILE A 17 28.16 36.45 -32.49
C ILE A 17 27.36 35.16 -32.48
N ALA A 18 27.99 34.07 -32.04
CA ALA A 18 27.26 32.96 -31.48
C ALA A 18 26.48 33.57 -30.31
N ALA A 19 25.20 33.86 -30.53
CA ALA A 19 24.29 34.10 -29.44
C ALA A 19 24.26 32.80 -28.64
N SER A 20 25.10 32.72 -27.61
CA SER A 20 25.08 31.61 -26.66
C SER A 20 23.66 31.54 -26.11
N ALA A 21 22.98 30.41 -26.32
CA ALA A 21 21.67 30.19 -25.74
C ALA A 21 21.78 30.39 -24.21
N GLN A 22 21.18 31.46 -23.69
CA GLN A 22 21.12 31.70 -22.25
C GLN A 22 20.04 30.80 -21.67
N ASN A 23 20.45 29.88 -20.79
CA ASN A 23 19.53 29.05 -20.05
C ASN A 23 18.90 29.91 -18.96
N ARG A 24 17.58 30.07 -19.01
CA ARG A 24 16.83 30.84 -18.03
C ARG A 24 16.25 29.90 -16.98
N PHE A 25 16.69 30.10 -15.74
CA PHE A 25 16.05 29.53 -14.56
C PHE A 25 14.89 30.42 -14.13
N GLU A 26 13.72 29.83 -13.97
CA GLU A 26 12.63 30.40 -13.19
C GLU A 26 12.27 29.39 -12.11
N GLY A 27 12.32 29.79 -10.85
CA GLY A 27 12.00 28.86 -9.80
C GLY A 27 11.73 29.51 -8.46
N TYR A 28 11.50 28.62 -7.51
CA TYR A 28 11.05 28.95 -6.19
C TYR A 28 12.00 28.36 -5.15
N ASN A 29 12.08 29.03 -4.00
CA ASN A 29 12.78 28.45 -2.86
C ASN A 29 11.92 27.38 -2.19
N ILE A 30 11.88 26.22 -2.81
CA ILE A 30 11.00 25.14 -2.41
C ILE A 30 11.71 24.18 -1.45
N ILE A 31 11.10 23.98 -0.29
CA ILE A 31 11.45 22.89 0.61
C ILE A 31 10.50 21.73 0.27
N VAL A 32 11.08 20.59 -0.12
CA VAL A 32 10.37 19.32 -0.22
C VAL A 32 10.92 18.43 0.89
N ASP A 33 10.22 18.40 2.02
CA ASP A 33 10.64 17.71 3.23
C ASP A 33 9.43 17.38 4.12
N VAL A 34 9.47 16.23 4.79
CA VAL A 34 8.35 15.77 5.62
C VAL A 34 8.81 15.69 7.08
N PRO A 35 8.33 16.60 7.96
CA PRO A 35 8.61 16.51 9.37
C PRO A 35 7.90 15.31 10.00
N THR A 36 8.53 14.74 11.02
CA THR A 36 7.98 13.65 11.86
C THR A 36 7.70 14.12 13.30
N THR A 37 8.03 15.37 13.62
CA THR A 37 8.00 15.96 14.97
C THR A 37 7.19 17.26 15.01
N GLN A 38 6.46 17.57 13.95
CA GLN A 38 5.62 18.77 13.86
C GLN A 38 4.53 18.75 14.94
N THR A 39 4.25 19.91 15.54
CA THR A 39 3.18 20.13 16.53
C THR A 39 2.08 21.06 16.01
N GLY A 40 2.09 21.32 14.70
CA GLY A 40 1.09 22.08 13.95
C GLY A 40 1.12 21.65 12.48
N ALA A 41 0.17 22.15 11.68
CA ALA A 41 0.07 21.82 10.26
C ALA A 41 1.35 22.21 9.50
N VAL A 42 1.93 21.26 8.77
CA VAL A 42 3.13 21.49 7.96
C VAL A 42 3.08 20.62 6.70
N CYS A 43 2.81 21.26 5.56
CA CYS A 43 2.83 20.59 4.27
C CYS A 43 4.24 20.13 3.88
N ALA A 44 4.31 19.01 3.14
CA ALA A 44 5.57 18.47 2.62
C ALA A 44 6.30 19.46 1.69
N VAL A 45 5.53 20.26 0.95
CA VAL A 45 6.02 21.31 0.05
C VAL A 45 5.71 22.68 0.63
N ARG A 46 6.74 23.55 0.72
CA ARG A 46 6.60 24.91 1.26
C ARG A 46 7.70 25.85 0.75
N TYR A 47 7.45 27.15 0.79
CA TYR A 47 8.45 28.17 0.43
C TYR A 47 9.21 28.71 1.64
N VAL A 48 10.50 29.02 1.48
CA VAL A 48 11.25 29.77 2.50
C VAL A 48 11.00 31.27 2.40
N PRO A 49 11.27 32.05 3.46
CA PRO A 49 11.20 33.50 3.42
C PRO A 49 12.08 34.12 2.31
N PRO A 50 11.66 35.23 1.68
CA PRO A 50 12.47 35.98 0.71
C PRO A 50 13.81 36.48 1.28
N THR A 51 13.89 36.61 2.60
CA THR A 51 15.11 36.97 3.33
C THR A 51 16.13 35.84 3.44
N THR A 52 15.84 34.63 2.94
CA THR A 52 16.81 33.53 2.89
C THR A 52 17.79 33.73 1.73
N PRO A 53 19.11 33.74 1.96
CA PRO A 53 20.10 33.75 0.88
C PRO A 53 20.07 32.44 0.09
N ILE A 54 20.00 32.55 -1.24
CA ILE A 54 20.08 31.44 -2.17
C ILE A 54 21.49 31.44 -2.76
N THR A 55 22.20 30.33 -2.66
CA THR A 55 23.53 30.14 -3.23
C THR A 55 23.41 29.30 -4.49
N ILE A 56 23.89 29.84 -5.61
CA ILE A 56 24.05 29.13 -6.87
C ILE A 56 25.53 28.80 -7.04
N THR A 57 25.82 27.54 -7.32
CA THR A 57 27.16 27.05 -7.62
C THR A 57 27.18 26.49 -9.03
N ASP A 58 28.18 26.89 -9.80
CA ASP A 58 28.44 26.26 -11.09
C ASP A 58 28.84 24.80 -10.92
N MET A 59 28.16 23.90 -11.61
CA MET A 59 28.52 22.48 -11.62
C MET A 59 29.53 22.17 -12.74
N ASN A 60 29.70 23.08 -13.71
CA ASN A 60 30.68 22.97 -14.78
C ASN A 60 31.95 23.76 -14.42
N GLY A 61 32.98 23.07 -13.96
CA GLY A 61 34.26 23.70 -13.61
C GLY A 61 35.09 24.19 -14.81
N ALA A 62 34.66 23.91 -16.05
CA ALA A 62 35.39 24.31 -17.26
C ALA A 62 35.14 25.77 -17.67
N THR A 63 34.08 26.39 -17.16
CA THR A 63 33.67 27.77 -17.45
C THR A 63 33.58 28.60 -16.17
N PRO A 64 33.93 29.90 -16.20
CA PRO A 64 33.68 30.79 -15.08
C PRO A 64 32.18 31.06 -14.95
N LEU A 65 31.67 31.10 -13.72
CA LEU A 65 30.24 31.35 -13.47
C LEU A 65 29.88 32.75 -13.98
N LYS A 66 28.92 32.82 -14.90
CA LYS A 66 28.33 34.08 -15.37
C LYS A 66 26.82 33.99 -15.23
N LEU A 67 26.28 34.76 -14.30
CA LEU A 67 24.85 34.84 -14.05
C LEU A 67 24.37 36.28 -14.16
N LYS A 68 23.18 36.44 -14.73
CA LYS A 68 22.45 37.70 -14.75
C LYS A 68 21.07 37.49 -14.10
N SER A 69 20.63 38.40 -13.25
CA SER A 69 19.24 38.38 -12.77
C SER A 69 18.29 38.73 -13.93
N CYS A 70 17.16 38.03 -14.01
CA CYS A 70 16.06 38.43 -14.89
C CYS A 70 14.94 39.12 -14.08
N GLY A 71 13.92 39.65 -14.78
CA GLY A 71 12.97 40.66 -14.29
C GLY A 71 12.07 40.29 -13.10
N ALA A 72 12.22 39.12 -12.47
CA ALA A 72 11.43 38.65 -11.32
C ALA A 72 12.25 38.58 -10.00
N THR A 73 13.47 39.10 -9.96
CA THR A 73 14.34 39.03 -8.77
C THR A 73 14.57 40.42 -8.18
N ASP A 74 14.09 40.68 -6.95
CA ASP A 74 14.25 41.97 -6.24
C ASP A 74 15.70 42.28 -5.81
N SER A 75 16.62 41.31 -5.98
CA SER A 75 18.03 41.41 -5.60
C SER A 75 18.95 41.18 -6.79
N ALA A 76 19.91 42.08 -7.00
CA ALA A 76 21.00 41.87 -7.96
C ALA A 76 21.81 40.62 -7.58
N VAL A 77 22.23 39.84 -8.58
CA VAL A 77 23.12 38.70 -8.37
C VAL A 77 24.45 39.18 -7.78
N SER A 78 24.81 38.68 -6.60
CA SER A 78 26.08 38.99 -5.95
C SER A 78 27.06 37.83 -6.13
N MET A 79 28.06 38.03 -6.99
CA MET A 79 29.16 37.08 -7.21
C MET A 79 30.12 37.08 -6.02
N ARG A 80 30.55 35.91 -5.55
CA ARG A 80 31.52 35.81 -4.43
C ARG A 80 32.94 35.49 -4.91
N ASP A 81 33.13 34.32 -5.52
CA ASP A 81 34.48 33.81 -5.84
C ASP A 81 34.61 33.27 -7.28
N GLY A 82 33.83 33.81 -8.22
CA GLY A 82 33.80 33.37 -9.63
C GLY A 82 33.22 31.97 -9.89
N LYS A 83 32.87 31.23 -8.83
CA LYS A 83 32.23 29.90 -8.87
C LYS A 83 30.87 29.86 -8.19
N THR A 84 30.58 30.87 -7.37
CA THR A 84 29.35 30.96 -6.60
C THR A 84 28.74 32.35 -6.72
N ALA A 85 27.42 32.38 -6.75
CA ALA A 85 26.62 33.58 -6.75
C ALA A 85 25.53 33.48 -5.68
N THR A 86 25.10 34.62 -5.17
CA THR A 86 23.99 34.69 -4.23
C THR A 86 22.88 35.60 -4.72
N LEU A 87 21.64 35.19 -4.48
CA LEU A 87 20.44 35.96 -4.78
C LEU A 87 19.34 35.66 -3.76
N ARG A 88 18.21 36.38 -3.87
CA ARG A 88 17.06 36.26 -2.98
C ARG A 88 15.77 36.26 -3.80
N ALA A 89 14.75 35.60 -3.27
CA ALA A 89 13.43 35.63 -3.87
C ALA A 89 12.76 37.01 -3.73
N SER A 90 11.82 37.31 -4.63
CA SER A 90 10.97 38.49 -4.51
C SER A 90 10.09 38.38 -3.28
N SER A 91 9.84 39.52 -2.61
CA SER A 91 8.89 39.59 -1.50
C SER A 91 7.43 39.48 -1.94
N ASN A 92 7.14 39.63 -3.24
CA ASN A 92 5.77 39.66 -3.76
C ASN A 92 5.23 38.26 -4.06
N ASP A 93 6.01 37.42 -4.71
CA ASP A 93 5.57 36.10 -5.20
C ASP A 93 6.53 34.96 -4.87
N TYR A 94 7.57 35.21 -4.07
CA TYR A 94 8.59 34.24 -3.65
C TYR A 94 9.37 33.60 -4.82
N LYS A 95 9.30 34.20 -6.02
CA LYS A 95 10.04 33.75 -7.19
C LYS A 95 11.41 34.38 -7.25
N TRP A 96 12.28 33.71 -7.99
CA TRP A 96 13.56 34.24 -8.38
C TRP A 96 13.95 33.63 -9.72
N CYS A 97 14.80 34.35 -10.42
CA CYS A 97 15.23 33.94 -11.73
C CYS A 97 16.64 34.42 -12.04
N PHE A 98 17.36 33.62 -12.83
CA PHE A 98 18.66 33.97 -13.35
C PHE A 98 18.83 33.41 -14.77
N GLU A 99 19.70 34.06 -15.54
CA GLU A 99 20.15 33.62 -16.85
C GLU A 99 21.62 33.22 -16.74
N GLY A 100 21.96 32.02 -17.22
CA GLY A 100 23.30 31.47 -17.18
C GLY A 100 23.67 30.76 -18.49
N GLU A 101 24.97 30.63 -18.76
CA GLU A 101 25.49 29.97 -19.97
C GLU A 101 25.43 28.43 -19.87
N ASP A 102 25.52 27.89 -18.64
CA ASP A 102 25.57 26.46 -18.38
C ASP A 102 24.19 25.84 -18.19
N LYS A 103 24.11 24.52 -18.36
CA LYS A 103 22.87 23.75 -18.28
C LYS A 103 22.60 23.16 -16.90
N LEU A 104 23.58 23.17 -16.00
CA LEU A 104 23.50 22.51 -14.69
C LEU A 104 24.05 23.44 -13.62
N TYR A 105 23.22 23.72 -12.62
CA TYR A 105 23.57 24.55 -11.48
C TYR A 105 23.15 23.85 -10.18
N LYS A 106 23.96 23.98 -9.14
CA LYS A 106 23.58 23.54 -7.79
C LYS A 106 23.02 24.72 -7.01
N ILE A 107 21.85 24.51 -6.42
CA ILE A 107 21.11 25.51 -5.64
C ILE A 107 21.07 25.06 -4.19
N SER A 108 21.50 25.94 -3.27
CA SER A 108 21.53 25.68 -1.84
C SER A 108 21.02 26.88 -1.04
N PHE A 109 20.20 26.64 -0.02
CA PHE A 109 19.70 27.67 0.89
C PHE A 109 19.38 27.09 2.27
N GLY A 110 19.31 27.95 3.28
CA GLY A 110 18.77 27.57 4.59
C GLY A 110 17.28 27.27 4.46
N GLY A 111 16.88 26.03 4.73
CA GLY A 111 15.47 25.65 4.83
C GLY A 111 14.85 26.18 6.11
N ASP A 112 13.75 25.55 6.52
CA ASP A 112 13.05 25.93 7.74
C ASP A 112 13.56 25.14 8.96
N ARG A 113 12.88 25.33 10.09
CA ARG A 113 13.22 24.66 11.35
C ARG A 113 13.17 23.12 11.29
N PHE A 114 12.58 22.52 10.24
CA PHE A 114 12.46 21.07 10.09
C PHE A 114 13.48 20.51 9.09
N ALA A 115 13.68 21.20 7.96
CA ALA A 115 14.49 20.68 6.86
C ALA A 115 16.00 20.97 6.99
N GLY A 116 16.40 21.99 7.77
CA GLY A 116 17.79 22.45 7.78
C GLY A 116 18.23 22.94 6.39
N THR A 117 19.49 22.76 6.01
CA THR A 117 19.96 23.19 4.69
C THR A 117 19.33 22.38 3.56
N VAL A 118 18.69 23.06 2.61
CA VAL A 118 18.13 22.45 1.41
C VAL A 118 19.12 22.58 0.26
N THR A 119 19.21 21.55 -0.57
CA THR A 119 20.04 21.55 -1.76
C THR A 119 19.42 20.70 -2.85
N TYR A 120 19.37 21.23 -4.07
CA TYR A 120 19.01 20.52 -5.27
C TYR A 120 19.81 21.04 -6.47
N ASN A 121 19.97 20.19 -7.48
CA ASN A 121 20.52 20.55 -8.77
C ASN A 121 19.37 21.01 -9.67
N TRP A 122 19.55 22.12 -10.36
CA TRP A 122 18.70 22.50 -11.45
C TRP A 122 19.37 22.15 -12.78
N ALA A 123 18.60 21.49 -13.63
CA ALA A 123 18.94 21.28 -15.03
C ALA A 123 18.08 22.22 -15.89
N ALA A 124 18.72 22.91 -16.83
CA ALA A 124 18.03 23.73 -17.81
C ALA A 124 16.98 22.88 -18.53
N GLN A 125 15.70 23.21 -18.31
CA GLN A 125 14.61 22.46 -18.91
C GLN A 125 14.68 22.53 -20.44
N ARG A 126 14.39 21.40 -21.08
CA ARG A 126 14.19 21.34 -22.53
C ARG A 126 12.83 21.96 -22.89
N GLU A 127 12.63 22.15 -24.19
CA GLU A 127 11.51 22.84 -24.84
C GLU A 127 10.15 22.73 -24.10
N PRO A 128 9.29 23.77 -24.11
CA PRO A 128 7.98 23.78 -23.43
C PRO A 128 7.06 22.58 -23.70
N ARG A 129 7.30 21.83 -24.78
CA ARG A 129 6.56 20.61 -25.17
C ARG A 129 6.90 19.38 -24.31
N GLU A 130 8.02 19.39 -23.57
CA GLU A 130 8.43 18.29 -22.69
C GLU A 130 7.97 18.50 -21.24
N ARG A 131 7.23 19.59 -20.94
CA ARG A 131 6.69 19.85 -19.60
C ARG A 131 5.83 18.69 -19.10
N GLY A 132 6.10 18.26 -17.88
CA GLY A 132 5.38 17.16 -17.23
C GLY A 132 6.02 15.78 -17.41
N PHE A 133 7.09 15.64 -18.19
CA PHE A 133 7.87 14.41 -18.31
C PHE A 133 9.33 14.68 -17.95
N TYR A 134 9.87 13.88 -17.05
CA TYR A 134 11.18 14.07 -16.45
C TYR A 134 11.95 12.76 -16.53
N ASN A 135 13.22 12.80 -16.95
CA ASN A 135 14.11 11.66 -16.83
C ASN A 135 15.05 11.87 -15.64
N ILE A 136 15.17 10.86 -14.77
CA ILE A 136 16.04 10.98 -13.59
C ILE A 136 17.51 11.26 -13.96
N ARG A 137 17.97 10.82 -15.14
CA ARG A 137 19.32 11.07 -15.66
C ARG A 137 19.56 12.54 -16.02
N ASP A 138 18.52 13.29 -16.36
CA ASP A 138 18.65 14.73 -16.61
C ASP A 138 19.01 15.51 -15.34
N PHE A 139 18.76 14.92 -14.15
CA PHE A 139 19.13 15.45 -12.85
C PHE A 139 20.48 14.93 -12.33
N GLY A 140 21.23 14.21 -13.18
CA GLY A 140 22.57 13.72 -12.89
C GLY A 140 22.64 12.33 -12.27
N ALA A 141 21.54 11.57 -12.28
CA ALA A 141 21.58 10.18 -11.82
C ALA A 141 22.41 9.30 -12.77
N VAL A 142 23.23 8.43 -12.20
CA VAL A 142 24.10 7.50 -12.93
C VAL A 142 23.40 6.16 -13.11
N GLY A 143 22.83 5.58 -12.05
CA GLY A 143 22.14 4.29 -12.11
C GLY A 143 23.09 3.09 -12.25
N ASP A 144 24.30 3.15 -11.70
CA ASP A 144 25.33 2.09 -11.76
C ASP A 144 25.42 1.22 -10.49
N GLY A 145 24.54 1.45 -9.52
CA GLY A 145 24.51 0.79 -8.21
C GLY A 145 25.59 1.25 -7.24
N LYS A 146 26.39 2.28 -7.59
CA LYS A 146 27.52 2.75 -6.79
C LYS A 146 27.46 4.25 -6.51
N ALA A 147 27.15 5.06 -7.52
CA ALA A 147 27.02 6.50 -7.37
C ALA A 147 25.80 6.83 -6.49
N ASP A 148 25.94 7.81 -5.61
CA ASP A 148 24.82 8.28 -4.80
C ASP A 148 23.89 9.17 -5.64
N ASP A 149 22.78 8.60 -6.08
CA ASP A 149 21.76 9.23 -6.90
C ASP A 149 20.74 10.04 -6.08
N THR A 150 20.92 10.15 -4.75
CA THR A 150 20.01 10.87 -3.85
C THR A 150 19.74 12.30 -4.31
N ILE A 151 20.80 13.02 -4.71
CA ILE A 151 20.64 14.43 -5.12
C ILE A 151 19.80 14.55 -6.39
N ALA A 152 19.92 13.60 -7.32
CA ALA A 152 19.14 13.59 -8.55
C ALA A 152 17.64 13.42 -8.25
N PHE A 153 17.28 12.51 -7.35
CA PHE A 153 15.88 12.33 -6.92
C PHE A 153 15.33 13.56 -6.18
N LYS A 154 16.08 14.14 -5.25
CA LYS A 154 15.66 15.38 -4.56
C LYS A 154 15.46 16.53 -5.55
N SER A 155 16.31 16.60 -6.55
CA SER A 155 16.24 17.60 -7.61
C SER A 155 15.02 17.43 -8.51
N ALA A 156 14.73 16.19 -8.91
CA ALA A 156 13.53 15.87 -9.66
C ALA A 156 12.27 16.23 -8.86
N MET A 157 12.20 15.90 -7.57
CA MET A 157 11.05 16.25 -6.72
C MET A 157 10.86 17.76 -6.59
N ALA A 158 11.94 18.53 -6.36
CA ALA A 158 11.86 19.99 -6.30
C ALA A 158 11.40 20.61 -7.63
N ALA A 159 11.90 20.10 -8.76
CA ALA A 159 11.49 20.54 -10.10
C ALA A 159 10.01 20.22 -10.37
N MET A 160 9.57 19.01 -10.08
CA MET A 160 8.18 18.58 -10.27
C MET A 160 7.23 19.36 -9.36
N ALA A 161 7.61 19.58 -8.10
CA ALA A 161 6.80 20.36 -7.16
C ALA A 161 6.60 21.82 -7.65
N SER A 162 7.64 22.41 -8.25
CA SER A 162 7.56 23.76 -8.85
C SER A 162 6.73 23.82 -10.13
N ASN A 163 6.46 22.67 -10.76
CA ASN A 163 5.74 22.52 -12.03
C ASN A 163 4.40 21.78 -11.88
N ASN A 164 3.86 21.71 -10.66
CA ASN A 164 2.57 21.07 -10.37
C ASN A 164 2.51 19.57 -10.73
N GLY A 165 3.61 18.85 -10.51
CA GLY A 165 3.72 17.41 -10.69
C GLY A 165 4.29 16.98 -12.05
N GLY A 166 3.97 15.74 -12.45
CA GLY A 166 4.38 15.14 -13.71
C GLY A 166 4.80 13.67 -13.56
N THR A 167 5.43 13.13 -14.60
CA THR A 167 5.96 11.77 -14.65
C THR A 167 7.48 11.79 -14.63
N LEU A 168 8.08 11.15 -13.62
CA LEU A 168 9.50 10.86 -13.53
C LEU A 168 9.77 9.43 -14.03
N THR A 169 10.40 9.32 -15.19
CA THR A 169 10.90 8.04 -15.71
C THR A 169 12.22 7.68 -15.04
N VAL A 170 12.31 6.44 -14.58
CA VAL A 170 13.52 5.80 -14.05
C VAL A 170 13.92 4.71 -15.06
N PRO A 171 14.83 5.00 -16.00
CA PRO A 171 15.27 4.03 -17.00
C PRO A 171 15.98 2.82 -16.38
N ASP A 172 16.39 1.87 -17.24
CA ASP A 172 17.19 0.74 -16.80
C ASP A 172 18.48 1.21 -16.10
N GLY A 173 18.65 0.80 -14.85
CA GLY A 173 19.75 1.14 -13.95
C GLY A 173 19.44 0.71 -12.51
N GLU A 174 20.50 0.67 -11.70
CA GLU A 174 20.41 0.53 -10.26
C GLU A 174 20.75 1.86 -9.60
N TYR A 175 19.76 2.52 -8.99
CA TYR A 175 19.92 3.86 -8.46
C TYR A 175 20.09 3.83 -6.94
N LEU A 176 21.30 4.08 -6.46
CA LEU A 176 21.63 4.01 -5.04
C LEU A 176 21.22 5.31 -4.34
N VAL A 177 20.44 5.20 -3.26
CA VAL A 177 19.94 6.33 -2.47
C VAL A 177 20.37 6.16 -1.02
N THR A 178 21.02 7.19 -0.48
CA THR A 178 21.59 7.21 0.88
C THR A 178 20.73 7.98 1.88
N GLN A 179 19.82 8.85 1.39
CA GLN A 179 18.92 9.66 2.23
C GLN A 179 17.46 9.59 1.74
N THR A 180 16.53 9.75 2.67
CA THR A 180 15.10 9.76 2.38
C THR A 180 14.72 10.86 1.37
N ILE A 181 13.86 10.50 0.42
CA ILE A 181 13.31 11.38 -0.60
C ILE A 181 11.86 11.72 -0.23
N ALA A 182 11.59 12.98 0.09
CA ALA A 182 10.23 13.47 0.31
C ALA A 182 9.50 13.61 -1.03
N LEU A 183 8.25 13.16 -1.09
CA LEU A 183 7.41 13.21 -2.29
C LEU A 183 6.57 14.49 -2.32
N ALA A 184 6.38 15.02 -3.53
CA ALA A 184 5.47 16.13 -3.81
C ALA A 184 4.16 15.62 -4.44
N SER A 185 3.15 16.49 -4.48
CA SER A 185 1.85 16.19 -5.11
C SER A 185 1.96 16.03 -6.64
N GLY A 186 1.07 15.23 -7.22
CA GLY A 186 0.95 15.04 -8.66
C GLY A 186 2.11 14.29 -9.32
N VAL A 187 2.91 13.57 -8.53
CA VAL A 187 4.11 12.86 -9.00
C VAL A 187 3.78 11.42 -9.37
N THR A 188 4.15 11.01 -10.59
CA THR A 188 4.22 9.61 -11.01
C THR A 188 5.68 9.20 -11.16
N ILE A 189 6.14 8.18 -10.42
CA ILE A 189 7.46 7.56 -10.59
C ILE A 189 7.26 6.25 -11.33
N VAL A 190 7.87 6.12 -12.50
CA VAL A 190 7.68 4.95 -13.38
C VAL A 190 9.01 4.36 -13.79
N GLY A 191 9.19 3.07 -13.51
CA GLY A 191 10.32 2.30 -14.02
C GLY A 191 10.01 1.64 -15.36
N THR A 192 10.83 0.68 -15.78
CA THR A 192 10.67 -0.02 -17.07
C THR A 192 9.87 -1.31 -16.97
N ASN A 193 9.78 -1.95 -15.79
CA ASN A 193 8.89 -3.09 -15.52
C ASN A 193 8.74 -3.40 -14.01
N GLY A 194 7.67 -4.12 -13.66
CA GLY A 194 7.38 -4.57 -12.30
C GLY A 194 7.90 -5.96 -11.90
N LEU A 195 8.96 -6.49 -12.54
CA LEU A 195 9.55 -7.77 -12.10
C LEU A 195 10.29 -7.58 -10.76
N HIS A 196 10.52 -8.65 -9.99
CA HIS A 196 11.39 -8.55 -8.82
C HIS A 196 12.79 -9.09 -9.14
N SER A 197 13.81 -8.61 -8.42
CA SER A 197 15.14 -9.20 -8.49
C SER A 197 15.09 -10.67 -8.09
N GLY A 198 15.62 -11.55 -8.94
CA GLY A 198 15.57 -13.01 -8.74
C GLY A 198 14.28 -13.69 -9.19
N ALA A 199 13.40 -13.00 -9.93
CA ALA A 199 12.18 -13.63 -10.46
C ALA A 199 12.49 -14.82 -11.38
N SER A 200 11.79 -15.94 -11.18
CA SER A 200 11.87 -17.17 -11.97
C SER A 200 11.23 -17.03 -13.35
N THR A 201 11.76 -16.12 -14.17
CA THR A 201 11.27 -15.82 -15.54
C THR A 201 12.14 -16.45 -16.62
N SER A 202 13.38 -16.83 -16.29
CA SER A 202 14.31 -17.55 -17.15
C SER A 202 15.40 -18.22 -16.29
N ASP A 203 16.24 -19.07 -16.90
CA ASP A 203 17.39 -19.71 -16.22
C ASP A 203 18.51 -18.72 -15.84
N LEU A 204 18.30 -17.41 -16.01
CA LEU A 204 19.24 -16.35 -15.64
C LEU A 204 18.72 -15.59 -14.44
N VAL A 205 19.48 -15.63 -13.33
CA VAL A 205 19.24 -14.75 -12.18
C VAL A 205 19.63 -13.33 -12.58
N ARG A 206 18.66 -12.42 -12.56
CA ARG A 206 18.84 -11.00 -12.89
C ARG A 206 18.21 -10.12 -11.82
N ASN A 207 18.78 -8.93 -11.64
CA ASN A 207 18.11 -7.84 -10.94
C ASN A 207 16.94 -7.32 -11.78
N ASN A 208 15.94 -6.67 -11.17
CA ASN A 208 15.01 -5.83 -11.93
C ASN A 208 15.85 -4.78 -12.68
N PRO A 209 15.60 -4.55 -13.98
CA PRO A 209 16.37 -3.59 -14.75
C PRO A 209 16.18 -2.14 -14.29
N SER A 210 15.06 -1.77 -13.67
CA SER A 210 14.81 -0.45 -13.07
C SER A 210 14.62 -0.61 -11.55
N ARG A 211 15.68 -0.39 -10.78
CA ARG A 211 15.69 -0.56 -9.32
C ARG A 211 16.17 0.69 -8.59
N ILE A 212 15.45 1.11 -7.55
CA ILE A 212 15.92 2.13 -6.60
C ILE A 212 16.32 1.43 -5.31
N THR A 213 17.58 1.59 -4.91
CA THR A 213 18.19 0.87 -3.79
C THR A 213 18.51 1.80 -2.63
N LEU A 214 17.88 1.56 -1.49
CA LEU A 214 18.19 2.23 -0.23
C LEU A 214 19.41 1.58 0.45
N THR A 215 20.35 2.42 0.91
CA THR A 215 21.48 1.97 1.73
C THR A 215 21.46 2.52 3.16
N GLY A 216 21.99 1.71 4.09
CA GLY A 216 21.98 1.96 5.53
C GLY A 216 20.73 1.45 6.25
N SER A 217 20.60 1.79 7.52
CA SER A 217 19.51 1.40 8.41
C SER A 217 18.76 2.62 8.98
N ASN A 218 17.63 2.38 9.65
CA ASN A 218 16.84 3.39 10.38
C ASN A 218 16.41 4.60 9.52
N LYS A 219 15.90 4.32 8.31
CA LYS A 219 15.47 5.36 7.37
C LYS A 219 14.49 4.81 6.33
N SER A 220 13.79 5.71 5.69
CA SER A 220 12.85 5.39 4.62
C SER A 220 13.44 5.75 3.26
N LEU A 221 13.11 5.03 2.21
CA LEU A 221 13.52 5.39 0.85
C LEU A 221 12.72 6.61 0.39
N PHE A 222 11.40 6.51 0.42
CA PHE A 222 10.49 7.62 0.16
C PHE A 222 9.68 8.00 1.39
N ARG A 223 9.31 9.28 1.50
CA ARG A 223 8.42 9.78 2.54
C ARG A 223 7.31 10.66 1.99
N ILE A 224 6.09 10.42 2.45
CA ILE A 224 4.89 11.20 2.19
C ILE A 224 4.53 11.96 3.48
N GLY A 225 4.27 13.25 3.33
CA GLY A 225 3.85 14.14 4.42
C GLY A 225 2.45 14.66 4.23
N GLU A 226 2.09 15.64 5.05
CA GLU A 226 0.81 16.35 4.94
C GLU A 226 0.71 17.15 3.63
N CYS A 227 -0.53 17.41 3.20
CA CYS A 227 -0.86 18.16 1.97
C CYS A 227 -0.33 17.54 0.67
N VAL A 228 0.00 16.23 0.66
CA VAL A 228 0.43 15.52 -0.54
C VAL A 228 -0.76 14.81 -1.18
N GLU A 229 -0.95 15.02 -2.48
CA GLU A 229 -2.03 14.39 -3.23
C GLU A 229 -1.57 13.81 -4.57
N GLY A 230 -2.15 12.69 -4.97
CA GLY A 230 -1.98 12.16 -6.33
C GLY A 230 -0.57 11.66 -6.63
N VAL A 231 -0.07 10.74 -5.81
CA VAL A 231 1.25 10.10 -6.02
C VAL A 231 1.08 8.70 -6.56
N THR A 232 1.82 8.37 -7.63
CA THR A 232 1.81 7.04 -8.23
C THR A 232 3.22 6.46 -8.33
N PHE A 233 3.38 5.19 -7.96
CA PHE A 233 4.53 4.38 -8.31
C PHE A 233 4.10 3.26 -9.26
N ARG A 234 4.89 3.02 -10.31
CA ARG A 234 4.56 2.00 -11.29
C ARG A 234 5.79 1.31 -11.88
N ASP A 235 5.66 0.00 -12.12
CA ASP A 235 6.62 -0.77 -12.92
C ASP A 235 8.08 -0.60 -12.46
N ILE A 236 8.31 -0.78 -11.15
CA ILE A 236 9.63 -0.52 -10.54
C ILE A 236 9.88 -1.42 -9.33
N GLU A 237 11.15 -1.75 -9.09
CA GLU A 237 11.57 -2.36 -7.83
C GLU A 237 12.17 -1.33 -6.87
N LEU A 238 11.63 -1.31 -5.65
CA LEU A 238 12.23 -0.68 -4.49
C LEU A 238 12.93 -1.75 -3.67
N TYR A 239 14.19 -1.53 -3.33
CA TYR A 239 15.04 -2.50 -2.65
C TYR A 239 15.80 -1.86 -1.50
N ALA A 240 16.01 -2.58 -0.40
CA ALA A 240 16.94 -2.15 0.65
C ALA A 240 18.11 -3.11 0.79
N GLN A 241 19.32 -2.57 0.94
CA GLN A 241 20.51 -3.37 1.27
C GLN A 241 20.47 -3.94 2.70
N SER A 242 19.70 -3.30 3.59
CA SER A 242 19.46 -3.74 4.96
C SER A 242 17.98 -3.65 5.29
N ASN A 243 17.47 -4.65 6.00
CA ASN A 243 16.12 -4.67 6.56
C ASN A 243 16.08 -4.19 8.01
N GLU A 244 17.13 -3.54 8.51
CA GLU A 244 17.14 -2.98 9.86
C GLU A 244 16.44 -1.62 9.90
N ARG A 245 15.19 -1.61 10.38
CA ARG A 245 14.38 -0.38 10.54
C ARG A 245 14.30 0.46 9.26
N THR A 246 14.30 -0.18 8.09
CA THR A 246 14.15 0.47 6.79
C THR A 246 12.71 0.40 6.30
N THR A 247 12.25 1.46 5.63
CA THR A 247 10.92 1.48 5.02
C THR A 247 11.02 1.82 3.54
N GLY A 248 10.28 1.12 2.68
CA GLY A 248 10.21 1.48 1.26
C GLY A 248 9.52 2.83 1.07
N VAL A 249 8.26 2.92 1.49
CA VAL A 249 7.49 4.17 1.49
C VAL A 249 6.90 4.41 2.87
N GLU A 250 7.29 5.51 3.50
CA GLU A 250 6.78 5.93 4.79
C GLU A 250 5.81 7.10 4.62
N ALA A 251 4.61 7.01 5.19
CA ALA A 251 3.66 8.12 5.24
C ALA A 251 3.47 8.56 6.69
N THR A 252 3.57 9.87 6.94
CA THR A 252 3.45 10.43 8.29
C THR A 252 2.78 11.81 8.27
N GLY A 253 1.88 12.06 9.20
CA GLY A 253 1.15 13.32 9.28
C GLY A 253 0.18 13.35 10.46
N ALA A 254 -0.38 14.52 10.74
CA ALA A 254 -1.25 14.76 11.90
C ALA A 254 -2.46 15.63 11.61
N TYR A 255 -2.30 16.71 10.84
CA TYR A 255 -3.29 17.78 10.71
C TYR A 255 -3.96 17.80 9.34
N MET A 256 -3.19 18.11 8.28
CA MET A 256 -3.74 18.29 6.94
C MET A 256 -3.75 16.97 6.18
N SER A 257 -4.89 16.61 5.59
CA SER A 257 -5.09 15.36 4.87
C SER A 257 -4.07 15.15 3.74
N SER A 258 -3.91 13.89 3.34
CA SER A 258 -3.16 13.52 2.14
C SER A 258 -3.85 12.34 1.50
N GLN A 259 -3.96 12.33 0.18
CA GLN A 259 -4.87 11.41 -0.49
C GLN A 259 -4.51 11.05 -1.91
N GLY A 260 -5.01 9.89 -2.37
CA GLY A 260 -4.87 9.45 -3.76
C GLY A 260 -3.48 8.91 -4.05
N PHE A 261 -3.16 7.77 -3.43
CA PHE A 261 -1.87 7.09 -3.58
C PHE A 261 -2.05 5.79 -4.32
N ASN A 262 -1.28 5.58 -5.38
CA ASN A 262 -1.38 4.38 -6.22
C ASN A 262 -0.02 3.67 -6.36
N PHE A 263 0.01 2.39 -6.05
CA PHE A 263 1.14 1.50 -6.28
C PHE A 263 0.68 0.42 -7.26
N ASP A 264 1.25 0.40 -8.45
CA ASP A 264 0.82 -0.48 -9.55
C ASP A 264 2.02 -1.26 -10.11
N ARG A 265 2.08 -2.57 -9.86
CA ARG A 265 3.25 -3.41 -10.24
C ARG A 265 4.56 -2.92 -9.64
N VAL A 266 4.51 -2.56 -8.35
CA VAL A 266 5.69 -2.14 -7.57
C VAL A 266 6.17 -3.29 -6.70
N VAL A 267 7.47 -3.51 -6.67
CA VAL A 267 8.11 -4.50 -5.80
C VAL A 267 8.74 -3.80 -4.59
N PHE A 268 8.44 -4.29 -3.40
CA PHE A 268 9.04 -3.87 -2.13
C PHE A 268 9.87 -5.02 -1.57
N ASN A 269 11.19 -4.94 -1.74
CA ASN A 269 12.10 -6.05 -1.48
C ASN A 269 13.09 -5.72 -0.35
N GLN A 270 13.23 -6.63 0.62
CA GLN A 270 14.24 -6.58 1.69
C GLN A 270 14.14 -5.38 2.65
N PHE A 271 12.97 -4.73 2.78
CA PHE A 271 12.81 -3.68 3.80
C PHE A 271 12.50 -4.27 5.18
N ASN A 272 12.61 -3.46 6.25
CA ASN A 272 11.89 -3.80 7.48
C ASN A 272 10.38 -3.76 7.23
N ARG A 273 9.92 -2.68 6.57
CA ARG A 273 8.54 -2.50 6.13
C ARG A 273 8.48 -2.07 4.67
N GLY A 274 7.62 -2.68 3.87
CA GLY A 274 7.42 -2.22 2.48
C GLY A 274 6.78 -0.84 2.46
N ILE A 275 5.55 -0.75 2.96
CA ILE A 275 4.81 0.50 3.16
C ILE A 275 4.48 0.66 4.65
N SER A 276 4.70 1.84 5.21
CA SER A 276 4.34 2.17 6.60
C SER A 276 3.62 3.50 6.66
N ALA A 277 2.34 3.50 7.02
CA ALA A 277 1.55 4.71 7.23
C ALA A 277 1.27 4.89 8.72
N GLN A 278 1.65 6.05 9.27
CA GLN A 278 1.49 6.35 10.68
C GLN A 278 0.99 7.78 10.88
N ALA A 279 -0.20 7.90 11.46
CA ALA A 279 -0.66 9.17 11.97
C ALA A 279 0.10 9.54 13.26
N LEU A 280 0.34 10.82 13.49
CA LEU A 280 1.05 11.28 14.68
C LEU A 280 0.12 11.35 15.89
N LYS A 281 0.68 11.05 17.06
CA LYS A 281 -0.10 10.89 18.31
C LYS A 281 -0.73 12.19 18.81
N GLN A 282 -0.17 13.36 18.48
CA GLN A 282 -0.69 14.64 18.98
C GLN A 282 -2.13 14.95 18.52
N THR A 283 -2.59 14.36 17.41
CA THR A 283 -3.98 14.48 16.93
C THR A 283 -4.78 13.21 17.17
N ASN A 284 -4.39 12.41 18.16
CA ASN A 284 -4.99 11.11 18.46
C ASN A 284 -5.09 10.20 17.21
N LEU A 285 -4.06 10.24 16.36
CA LEU A 285 -3.97 9.41 15.16
C LEU A 285 -5.09 9.67 14.13
N SER A 286 -5.63 10.89 14.12
CA SER A 286 -6.79 11.27 13.27
C SER A 286 -6.38 11.78 11.89
N TRP A 287 -5.11 11.66 11.51
CA TRP A 287 -4.66 12.10 10.19
C TRP A 287 -5.36 11.31 9.10
N GLN A 288 -6.01 12.04 8.19
CA GLN A 288 -6.70 11.46 7.06
C GLN A 288 -5.70 11.11 5.94
N PHE A 289 -5.51 9.81 5.73
CA PHE A 289 -4.62 9.27 4.70
C PHE A 289 -5.42 8.29 3.82
N ASP A 290 -6.09 8.83 2.81
CA ASP A 290 -7.22 8.16 2.14
C ASP A 290 -6.93 7.82 0.67
N TYR A 291 -7.77 6.96 0.11
CA TYR A 291 -7.75 6.48 -1.27
C TYR A 291 -6.45 5.78 -1.64
N ILE A 292 -6.01 4.86 -0.79
CA ILE A 292 -4.76 4.12 -0.98
C ILE A 292 -5.02 2.87 -1.82
N LYS A 293 -4.35 2.78 -2.97
CA LYS A 293 -4.51 1.67 -3.93
C LYS A 293 -3.19 0.95 -4.10
N ILE A 294 -3.21 -0.34 -3.83
CA ILE A 294 -2.10 -1.26 -4.04
C ILE A 294 -2.61 -2.33 -5.00
N HIS A 295 -2.00 -2.40 -6.17
CA HIS A 295 -2.43 -3.25 -7.27
C HIS A 295 -1.26 -3.97 -7.90
N ALA A 296 -1.36 -5.28 -8.05
CA ALA A 296 -0.35 -6.10 -8.70
C ALA A 296 1.06 -5.97 -8.08
N CYS A 297 1.13 -5.58 -6.80
CA CYS A 297 2.39 -5.36 -6.09
C CYS A 297 2.97 -6.66 -5.55
N ARG A 298 4.27 -6.63 -5.25
CA ARG A 298 4.96 -7.74 -4.58
C ARG A 298 5.71 -7.24 -3.35
N PHE A 299 5.52 -7.91 -2.22
CA PHE A 299 6.23 -7.64 -0.98
C PHE A 299 7.11 -8.85 -0.67
N ILE A 300 8.42 -8.69 -0.79
CA ILE A 300 9.37 -9.80 -0.79
C ILE A 300 10.35 -9.63 0.36
N TYR A 301 10.42 -10.64 1.23
CA TYR A 301 11.39 -10.71 2.33
C TYR A 301 11.40 -9.49 3.27
N ASN A 302 10.24 -8.86 3.47
CA ASN A 302 10.12 -7.77 4.44
C ASN A 302 10.17 -8.31 5.88
N ARG A 303 11.09 -7.80 6.70
CA ARG A 303 11.45 -8.37 8.01
C ARG A 303 10.32 -8.26 9.06
N ASP A 304 9.66 -7.11 9.12
CA ASP A 304 8.58 -6.84 10.09
C ASP A 304 7.22 -7.10 9.44
N THR A 305 6.86 -6.31 8.43
CA THR A 305 5.60 -6.47 7.70
C THR A 305 5.70 -5.92 6.27
N GLY A 306 4.94 -6.46 5.33
CA GLY A 306 4.81 -5.86 4.00
C GLY A 306 4.15 -4.49 4.07
N ILE A 307 2.96 -4.43 4.67
CA ILE A 307 2.19 -3.19 4.88
C ILE A 307 1.95 -3.00 6.38
N TYR A 308 2.22 -1.79 6.87
CA TYR A 308 1.89 -1.35 8.23
C TYR A 308 0.99 -0.13 8.18
N VAL A 309 -0.09 -0.14 8.97
CA VAL A 309 -0.95 1.04 9.15
C VAL A 309 -1.23 1.27 10.62
N ASP A 310 -1.06 2.52 11.03
CA ASP A 310 -1.46 3.04 12.33
C ASP A 310 -2.09 4.43 12.17
N SER A 311 -3.31 4.43 11.62
CA SER A 311 -4.16 5.62 11.48
C SER A 311 -5.63 5.23 11.62
N ARG A 312 -6.43 6.08 12.27
CA ARG A 312 -7.87 5.83 12.45
C ARG A 312 -8.72 6.23 11.25
N ASN A 313 -8.22 7.14 10.42
CA ASN A 313 -8.96 7.72 9.30
C ASN A 313 -8.22 7.44 7.99
N THR A 314 -8.50 6.28 7.42
CA THR A 314 -7.77 5.76 6.26
C THR A 314 -8.58 4.68 5.55
N ASP A 315 -8.53 4.64 4.22
CA ASP A 315 -9.07 3.56 3.40
C ASP A 315 -8.02 2.95 2.48
N TRP A 316 -8.00 1.61 2.43
CA TRP A 316 -7.03 0.84 1.68
C TRP A 316 -7.70 -0.16 0.76
N ARG A 317 -7.26 -0.21 -0.49
CA ARG A 317 -7.60 -1.24 -1.45
C ARG A 317 -6.33 -1.98 -1.88
N ILE A 318 -6.24 -3.25 -1.51
CA ILE A 318 -5.10 -4.14 -1.77
C ILE A 318 -5.61 -5.24 -2.69
N THR A 319 -5.09 -5.27 -3.92
CA THR A 319 -5.62 -6.11 -5.01
C THR A 319 -4.50 -6.80 -5.76
N ALA A 320 -4.72 -8.05 -6.21
CA ALA A 320 -3.78 -8.79 -7.06
C ALA A 320 -2.35 -8.84 -6.49
N THR A 321 -2.20 -8.79 -5.16
CA THR A 321 -0.91 -8.53 -4.50
C THR A 321 -0.32 -9.82 -3.95
N GLN A 322 1.00 -9.99 -4.10
CA GLN A 322 1.72 -11.16 -3.59
C GLN A 322 2.63 -10.76 -2.43
N PHE A 323 2.54 -11.50 -1.33
CA PHE A 323 3.48 -11.44 -0.22
C PHE A 323 4.30 -12.74 -0.18
N THR A 324 5.61 -12.60 -0.33
CA THR A 324 6.57 -13.68 -0.14
C THR A 324 7.31 -13.43 1.16
N ASN A 325 6.80 -14.04 2.23
CA ASN A 325 7.21 -13.73 3.59
C ASN A 325 8.51 -14.46 3.96
N PRO A 326 9.46 -13.80 4.64
CA PRO A 326 10.63 -14.48 5.15
C PRO A 326 10.24 -15.43 6.29
N LYS A 327 11.11 -16.40 6.58
CA LYS A 327 10.96 -17.24 7.78
C LYS A 327 10.84 -16.33 9.01
N LYS A 328 9.79 -16.49 9.80
CA LYS A 328 9.63 -15.79 11.08
C LYS A 328 10.76 -16.20 12.05
N GLN A 329 11.55 -15.23 12.49
CA GLN A 329 12.61 -15.40 13.49
C GLN A 329 12.26 -14.67 14.80
N PRO A 330 12.92 -14.99 15.93
CA PRO A 330 12.77 -14.20 17.16
C PRO A 330 13.01 -12.70 16.91
N GLY A 331 12.10 -11.85 17.38
CA GLY A 331 12.17 -10.39 17.17
C GLY A 331 11.80 -9.93 15.75
N GLN A 332 11.24 -10.81 14.93
CA GLN A 332 10.66 -10.51 13.62
C GLN A 332 9.20 -10.95 13.57
N ASN A 333 8.33 -10.09 13.05
CA ASN A 333 6.94 -10.44 12.84
C ASN A 333 6.75 -11.21 11.53
N ALA A 334 7.47 -10.82 10.47
CA ALA A 334 7.37 -11.37 9.12
C ALA A 334 5.94 -11.38 8.56
N ASN A 335 5.09 -10.43 8.96
CA ASN A 335 3.69 -10.35 8.53
C ASN A 335 3.58 -9.90 7.07
N ALA A 336 2.47 -10.24 6.40
CA ALA A 336 2.15 -9.61 5.12
C ALA A 336 1.52 -8.23 5.36
N MET A 337 0.48 -8.18 6.19
CA MET A 337 -0.19 -6.96 6.58
C MET A 337 -0.33 -6.86 8.10
N HIS A 338 -0.02 -5.69 8.65
CA HIS A 338 -0.23 -5.34 10.06
C HIS A 338 -1.02 -4.03 10.14
N PHE A 339 -2.25 -4.13 10.62
CA PHE A 339 -3.11 -2.99 10.88
C PHE A 339 -3.21 -2.81 12.40
N GLU A 340 -2.39 -1.91 12.94
CA GLU A 340 -2.53 -1.52 14.35
C GLU A 340 -3.87 -0.81 14.52
N ARG A 341 -4.10 0.18 13.66
CA ARG A 341 -5.40 0.82 13.43
C ARG A 341 -5.51 1.12 11.95
N VAL A 342 -6.66 0.80 11.38
CA VAL A 342 -7.01 1.12 9.99
C VAL A 342 -8.50 1.48 9.95
N GLY A 343 -8.91 2.39 9.08
CA GLY A 343 -10.32 2.64 8.83
C GLY A 343 -10.93 1.48 8.05
N ALA A 344 -11.13 1.66 6.75
CA ALA A 344 -11.65 0.62 5.86
C ALA A 344 -10.52 -0.09 5.11
N VAL A 345 -10.64 -1.40 4.90
CA VAL A 345 -9.71 -2.16 4.07
C VAL A 345 -10.43 -3.23 3.24
N LEU A 346 -10.13 -3.22 1.93
CA LEU A 346 -10.48 -4.27 0.98
C LEU A 346 -9.21 -5.01 0.56
N ILE A 347 -9.23 -6.33 0.73
CA ILE A 347 -8.18 -7.26 0.31
C ILE A 347 -8.80 -8.20 -0.70
N GLU A 348 -8.31 -8.19 -1.94
CA GLU A 348 -8.92 -8.90 -3.06
C GLU A 348 -7.82 -9.59 -3.88
N ASP A 349 -8.03 -10.85 -4.28
CA ASP A 349 -7.11 -11.60 -5.13
C ASP A 349 -5.65 -11.53 -4.63
N THR A 350 -5.47 -11.67 -3.32
CA THR A 350 -4.18 -11.43 -2.66
C THR A 350 -3.68 -12.72 -2.05
N PHE A 351 -2.40 -13.01 -2.25
CA PHE A 351 -1.73 -14.20 -1.74
C PHE A 351 -0.66 -13.82 -0.71
N ALA A 352 -0.57 -14.57 0.39
CA ALA A 352 0.60 -14.54 1.25
C ALA A 352 1.08 -15.94 1.60
N GLY A 353 2.39 -16.13 1.58
CA GLY A 353 2.97 -17.38 2.04
C GLY A 353 4.46 -17.32 2.36
N GLY A 354 4.85 -18.23 3.25
CA GLY A 354 6.25 -18.55 3.54
C GLY A 354 6.79 -19.63 2.61
N PHE A 355 7.70 -20.45 3.13
CA PHE A 355 8.31 -21.55 2.38
C PHE A 355 8.18 -22.86 3.17
N PRO A 356 8.21 -24.03 2.51
CA PRO A 356 8.22 -25.31 3.22
C PRO A 356 9.29 -25.34 4.31
N ASN A 357 8.91 -25.68 5.55
CA ASN A 357 9.77 -25.65 6.75
C ASN A 357 10.28 -24.26 7.21
N ALA A 358 9.72 -23.19 6.65
CA ALA A 358 10.09 -21.80 6.92
C ALA A 358 8.82 -20.93 6.88
N LEU A 359 7.97 -21.10 7.91
CA LEU A 359 6.72 -20.37 8.04
C LEU A 359 6.98 -18.85 8.04
N GLY A 360 6.17 -18.13 7.27
CA GLY A 360 6.07 -16.68 7.37
C GLY A 360 5.36 -16.24 8.65
N GLY A 361 5.15 -14.93 8.80
CA GLY A 361 4.40 -14.35 9.91
C GLY A 361 2.90 -14.61 9.83
N THR A 362 2.13 -13.54 9.99
CA THR A 362 0.66 -13.55 9.82
C THR A 362 0.32 -12.96 8.46
N PHE A 363 -0.66 -13.53 7.74
CA PHE A 363 -1.16 -12.89 6.53
C PHE A 363 -1.83 -11.54 6.87
N ILE A 364 -2.81 -11.54 7.77
CA ILE A 364 -3.48 -10.31 8.23
C ILE A 364 -3.45 -10.25 9.77
N ASN A 365 -2.65 -9.35 10.32
CA ASN A 365 -2.68 -9.02 11.75
C ASN A 365 -3.41 -7.70 11.98
N ILE A 366 -4.48 -7.72 12.79
CA ILE A 366 -5.32 -6.55 13.07
C ILE A 366 -5.45 -6.38 14.59
N LEU A 367 -5.22 -5.17 15.09
CA LEU A 367 -5.67 -4.80 16.42
C LEU A 367 -7.06 -4.16 16.35
N ASP A 368 -7.23 -3.12 15.52
CA ASP A 368 -8.52 -2.47 15.33
C ASP A 368 -8.76 -2.06 13.87
N SER A 369 -10.03 -2.20 13.44
CA SER A 369 -10.47 -1.84 12.10
C SER A 369 -11.98 -1.56 12.06
N ALA A 370 -12.37 -0.63 11.17
CA ALA A 370 -13.76 -0.50 10.77
C ALA A 370 -14.14 -1.64 9.81
N ILE A 371 -14.45 -1.36 8.55
CA ILE A 371 -14.88 -2.36 7.58
C ILE A 371 -13.65 -3.10 7.04
N THR A 372 -13.64 -4.44 7.14
CA THR A 372 -12.60 -5.30 6.55
C THR A 372 -13.27 -6.33 5.65
N THR A 373 -12.90 -6.35 4.37
CA THR A 373 -13.42 -7.31 3.38
C THR A 373 -12.26 -8.05 2.72
N ILE A 374 -12.35 -9.38 2.68
CA ILE A 374 -11.36 -10.28 2.10
C ILE A 374 -12.05 -11.10 1.02
N ILE A 375 -11.57 -11.04 -0.23
CA ILE A 375 -12.21 -11.66 -1.39
C ILE A 375 -11.17 -12.45 -2.18
N GLY A 376 -11.48 -13.71 -2.52
CA GLY A 376 -10.64 -14.49 -3.44
C GLY A 376 -9.18 -14.63 -3.01
N SER A 377 -8.89 -14.46 -1.71
CA SER A 377 -7.52 -14.34 -1.21
C SER A 377 -7.04 -15.65 -0.59
N GLN A 378 -5.74 -15.85 -0.59
CA GLN A 378 -5.12 -17.13 -0.26
C GLN A 378 -3.99 -16.98 0.76
N CYS A 379 -3.94 -17.89 1.72
CA CYS A 379 -2.89 -17.95 2.73
C CYS A 379 -2.43 -19.40 2.92
N GLU A 380 -1.12 -19.61 2.80
CA GLU A 380 -0.48 -20.89 3.07
C GLU A 380 0.92 -20.72 3.68
N VAL A 381 1.33 -21.66 4.53
CA VAL A 381 2.69 -21.71 5.09
C VAL A 381 3.02 -20.46 5.92
N MET A 382 2.03 -19.96 6.64
CA MET A 382 2.12 -18.84 7.58
C MET A 382 1.91 -19.32 9.01
N THR A 383 2.40 -18.55 9.99
CA THR A 383 2.06 -18.85 11.41
C THR A 383 0.56 -18.64 11.71
N ALA A 384 -0.12 -17.80 10.94
CA ALA A 384 -1.57 -17.59 10.98
C ALA A 384 -2.07 -16.92 9.70
N SER A 385 -3.30 -17.24 9.29
CA SER A 385 -4.02 -16.52 8.24
C SER A 385 -4.49 -15.16 8.74
N ILE A 386 -5.15 -15.15 9.89
CA ILE A 386 -5.69 -13.92 10.49
C ILE A 386 -5.41 -13.96 11.99
N VAL A 387 -4.93 -12.84 12.53
CA VAL A 387 -4.88 -12.62 13.97
C VAL A 387 -5.59 -11.31 14.28
N TYR A 388 -6.60 -11.37 15.15
CA TYR A 388 -7.29 -10.21 15.68
C TYR A 388 -6.98 -10.06 17.17
N ASN A 389 -6.56 -8.86 17.57
CA ASN A 389 -6.21 -8.52 18.96
C ASN A 389 -5.08 -9.41 19.52
N ALA A 390 -3.96 -9.50 18.79
CA ALA A 390 -2.79 -10.29 19.20
C ALA A 390 -2.25 -9.87 20.58
N ILE A 391 -2.13 -8.56 20.80
CA ILE A 391 -1.89 -7.95 22.10
C ILE A 391 -3.27 -7.64 22.67
N LYS A 392 -3.71 -8.41 23.67
CA LYS A 392 -5.08 -8.36 24.20
C LYS A 392 -5.43 -6.99 24.78
N HIS A 393 -6.00 -6.12 23.96
CA HIS A 393 -6.59 -4.85 24.40
C HIS A 393 -8.06 -5.09 24.81
N PRO A 394 -8.48 -4.56 25.97
CA PRO A 394 -9.83 -4.79 26.50
C PRO A 394 -10.93 -4.15 25.65
N GLU A 395 -10.64 -3.02 25.01
CA GLU A 395 -11.58 -2.25 24.18
C GLU A 395 -11.67 -2.78 22.73
N ALA A 396 -10.80 -3.72 22.36
CA ALA A 396 -10.77 -4.24 20.99
C ALA A 396 -12.09 -4.96 20.67
N GLY A 397 -12.74 -4.55 19.59
CA GLY A 397 -13.98 -5.18 19.12
C GLY A 397 -15.29 -4.54 19.61
N ASP A 398 -15.25 -3.53 20.49
CA ASP A 398 -16.47 -2.89 21.02
C ASP A 398 -17.21 -2.02 19.99
N TYR A 399 -16.53 -1.52 18.95
CA TYR A 399 -17.06 -0.67 17.87
C TYR A 399 -16.89 -1.29 16.48
N SER A 400 -17.23 -2.57 16.33
CA SER A 400 -16.76 -3.34 15.17
C SER A 400 -17.80 -3.60 14.08
N HIS A 401 -17.48 -3.17 12.85
CA HIS A 401 -18.09 -3.71 11.64
C HIS A 401 -17.70 -5.19 11.46
N ALA A 402 -18.48 -5.95 10.71
CA ALA A 402 -18.12 -7.34 10.42
C ALA A 402 -16.81 -7.41 9.63
N ILE A 403 -16.02 -8.46 9.88
CA ILE A 403 -15.00 -8.90 8.91
C ILE A 403 -15.71 -9.83 7.94
N THR A 404 -15.68 -9.50 6.65
CA THR A 404 -16.32 -10.28 5.60
C THR A 404 -15.27 -11.06 4.81
N ILE A 405 -15.47 -12.36 4.65
CA ILE A 405 -14.55 -13.27 3.94
C ILE A 405 -15.33 -13.99 2.85
N LEU A 406 -14.94 -13.78 1.59
CA LEU A 406 -15.65 -14.29 0.42
C LEU A 406 -14.70 -15.14 -0.43
N ASN A 407 -15.12 -16.36 -0.76
CA ASN A 407 -14.47 -17.25 -1.73
C ASN A 407 -12.95 -17.34 -1.56
N SER A 408 -12.48 -17.37 -0.32
CA SER A 408 -11.04 -17.33 0.01
C SER A 408 -10.53 -18.73 0.41
N ILE A 409 -9.20 -18.88 0.48
CA ILE A 409 -8.54 -20.11 0.93
C ILE A 409 -7.61 -19.75 2.09
N LEU A 410 -7.98 -20.13 3.31
CA LEU A 410 -7.24 -19.80 4.52
C LEU A 410 -6.77 -21.09 5.19
N GLY A 411 -5.55 -21.53 4.84
CA GLY A 411 -4.98 -22.79 5.29
C GLY A 411 -4.43 -22.75 6.72
N ASP A 412 -3.90 -21.60 7.13
CA ASP A 412 -3.22 -21.41 8.42
C ASP A 412 -4.15 -20.88 9.53
N PRO A 413 -3.78 -20.99 10.82
CA PRO A 413 -4.67 -20.64 11.93
C PRO A 413 -5.31 -19.25 11.84
N ILE A 414 -6.57 -19.15 12.29
CA ILE A 414 -7.30 -17.90 12.47
C ILE A 414 -7.52 -17.71 13.98
N ILE A 415 -6.93 -16.66 14.53
CA ILE A 415 -6.89 -16.38 15.96
C ILE A 415 -7.71 -15.11 16.24
N MET A 416 -8.81 -15.25 16.96
CA MET A 416 -9.72 -14.16 17.29
C MET A 416 -9.77 -14.00 18.81
N ASN A 417 -9.03 -13.05 19.37
CA ASN A 417 -8.91 -12.88 20.83
C ASN A 417 -9.85 -11.80 21.41
N ALA A 418 -10.90 -11.44 20.70
CA ALA A 418 -11.85 -10.42 21.11
C ALA A 418 -13.20 -10.61 20.45
N ARG A 419 -14.18 -9.83 20.91
CA ARG A 419 -15.50 -9.74 20.28
C ARG A 419 -15.38 -9.28 18.82
N ARG A 420 -15.95 -10.04 17.90
CA ARG A 420 -16.07 -9.65 16.48
C ARG A 420 -17.19 -10.43 15.81
N THR A 421 -17.80 -9.82 14.80
CA THR A 421 -18.68 -10.53 13.86
C THR A 421 -17.90 -10.92 12.62
N ILE A 422 -18.00 -12.19 12.22
CA ILE A 422 -17.46 -12.71 10.97
C ILE A 422 -18.62 -13.12 10.06
N VAL A 423 -18.55 -12.67 8.81
CA VAL A 423 -19.44 -13.09 7.74
C VAL A 423 -18.59 -13.80 6.69
N SER A 424 -18.75 -15.11 6.58
CA SER A 424 -17.95 -15.95 5.68
C SER A 424 -18.84 -16.66 4.67
N LEU A 425 -18.47 -16.57 3.39
CA LEU A 425 -19.20 -17.19 2.30
C LEU A 425 -18.24 -17.90 1.34
N GLY A 426 -18.51 -19.18 1.06
CA GLY A 426 -17.78 -19.97 0.07
C GLY A 426 -16.29 -20.14 0.36
N THR A 427 -15.84 -19.91 1.60
CA THR A 427 -14.43 -19.92 1.97
C THR A 427 -13.99 -21.32 2.37
N SER A 428 -12.79 -21.71 1.91
CA SER A 428 -12.16 -22.97 2.29
C SER A 428 -11.17 -22.74 3.42
N TYR A 429 -11.36 -23.45 4.52
CA TYR A 429 -10.48 -23.44 5.69
C TYR A 429 -9.68 -24.74 5.77
N GLY A 430 -8.44 -24.64 6.25
CA GLY A 430 -7.63 -25.80 6.62
C GLY A 430 -8.23 -26.63 7.77
N PRO A 431 -7.58 -27.75 8.13
CA PRO A 431 -7.96 -28.52 9.30
C PRO A 431 -7.61 -27.75 10.58
N ASN A 432 -8.52 -27.78 11.57
CA ASN A 432 -8.30 -27.18 12.89
C ASN A 432 -7.87 -25.69 12.88
N THR A 433 -8.41 -24.90 11.95
CA THR A 433 -7.98 -23.52 11.69
C THR A 433 -8.37 -22.51 12.77
N TRP A 434 -9.55 -22.61 13.38
CA TRP A 434 -10.08 -21.54 14.23
C TRP A 434 -9.66 -21.64 15.70
N ARG A 435 -9.29 -20.51 16.30
CA ARG A 435 -9.09 -20.30 17.74
C ARG A 435 -9.83 -19.03 18.13
N ALA A 436 -11.02 -19.16 18.69
CA ALA A 436 -11.94 -18.03 18.88
C ALA A 436 -12.22 -17.75 20.36
N ASP A 437 -12.34 -16.47 20.69
CA ASP A 437 -13.02 -15.96 21.88
C ASP A 437 -14.53 -16.29 21.77
N ASP A 438 -15.19 -16.58 22.90
CA ASP A 438 -16.60 -16.98 22.94
C ASP A 438 -17.57 -15.87 22.49
N ARG A 439 -17.10 -14.61 22.49
CA ARG A 439 -17.84 -13.45 21.98
C ARG A 439 -17.74 -13.28 20.46
N VAL A 440 -17.03 -14.16 19.76
CA VAL A 440 -16.99 -14.16 18.28
C VAL A 440 -18.32 -14.71 17.75
N ARG A 441 -18.94 -13.98 16.82
CA ARG A 441 -20.19 -14.38 16.16
C ARG A 441 -19.93 -14.72 14.70
N ILE A 442 -20.41 -15.88 14.26
CA ILE A 442 -20.17 -16.38 12.91
C ILE A 442 -21.48 -16.49 12.12
N TYR A 443 -21.45 -15.95 10.90
CA TYR A 443 -22.40 -16.23 9.83
C TYR A 443 -21.63 -16.92 8.70
N SER A 444 -21.92 -18.20 8.45
CA SER A 444 -21.19 -19.05 7.50
C SER A 444 -22.14 -19.60 6.45
N THR A 445 -21.83 -19.39 5.15
CA THR A 445 -22.66 -19.88 4.04
C THR A 445 -21.79 -20.53 2.97
N GLY A 446 -21.92 -21.84 2.82
CA GLY A 446 -21.15 -22.61 1.83
C GLY A 446 -19.66 -22.72 2.12
N ASP A 447 -19.22 -22.40 3.34
CA ASP A 447 -17.82 -22.60 3.74
C ASP A 447 -17.49 -24.08 3.85
N ARG A 448 -16.22 -24.41 3.62
CA ARG A 448 -15.71 -25.79 3.66
C ARG A 448 -14.56 -25.89 4.64
N PHE A 449 -14.59 -26.93 5.47
CA PHE A 449 -13.54 -27.22 6.45
C PHE A 449 -12.82 -28.49 6.07
N CYS A 450 -11.54 -28.36 5.76
CA CYS A 450 -10.71 -29.48 5.36
C CYS A 450 -11.42 -30.36 4.30
N TYR A 451 -11.60 -29.79 3.12
CA TYR A 451 -12.24 -30.44 1.99
C TYR A 451 -11.29 -31.46 1.35
N ASP A 452 -11.72 -32.72 1.19
CA ASP A 452 -10.97 -33.80 0.50
C ASP A 452 -10.96 -33.56 -1.02
N GLY A 453 -10.30 -32.47 -1.44
CA GLY A 453 -9.98 -32.17 -2.81
C GLY A 453 -8.48 -31.92 -2.98
N TYR A 454 -8.00 -31.91 -4.22
CA TYR A 454 -6.59 -31.69 -4.54
C TYR A 454 -6.05 -30.29 -4.19
N ILE A 455 -6.91 -29.36 -3.74
CA ILE A 455 -6.54 -27.96 -3.51
C ILE A 455 -5.86 -27.75 -2.14
N LEU A 456 -6.42 -28.28 -1.04
CA LEU A 456 -5.88 -28.09 0.32
C LEU A 456 -5.24 -29.34 0.94
N GLY A 457 -5.40 -30.53 0.33
CA GLY A 457 -4.62 -31.73 0.66
C GLY A 457 -4.68 -32.19 2.13
N CYS A 458 -5.78 -31.95 2.85
CA CYS A 458 -5.83 -32.11 4.30
C CYS A 458 -6.37 -33.48 4.79
N VAL A 459 -6.25 -34.53 3.96
CA VAL A 459 -6.76 -35.89 4.26
C VAL A 459 -6.31 -36.35 5.66
N GLY A 460 -7.27 -36.73 6.51
CA GLY A 460 -7.01 -37.19 7.88
C GLY A 460 -6.90 -36.09 8.95
N GLY A 461 -7.08 -34.81 8.59
CA GLY A 461 -7.09 -33.70 9.54
C GLY A 461 -8.38 -33.60 10.38
N THR A 462 -8.25 -33.18 11.64
CA THR A 462 -9.40 -32.93 12.52
C THR A 462 -10.17 -31.68 12.08
N LYS A 463 -11.49 -31.83 11.90
CA LYS A 463 -12.40 -30.75 11.52
C LYS A 463 -12.97 -30.10 12.79
N ASN A 464 -12.49 -28.90 13.12
CA ASN A 464 -13.10 -28.06 14.15
C ASN A 464 -13.84 -26.92 13.48
N ASN A 465 -15.17 -26.95 13.57
CA ASN A 465 -16.04 -25.89 13.07
C ASN A 465 -16.00 -24.73 14.06
N PHE A 466 -15.30 -23.64 13.71
CA PHE A 466 -15.26 -22.36 14.42
C PHE A 466 -14.93 -22.34 15.95
N ASP A 467 -14.41 -23.44 16.52
CA ASP A 467 -13.94 -23.51 17.91
C ASP A 467 -14.98 -23.04 18.95
N LYS A 468 -14.69 -22.01 19.76
CA LYS A 468 -15.61 -21.49 20.79
C LYS A 468 -16.57 -20.41 20.27
N ALA A 469 -16.52 -20.07 18.99
CA ALA A 469 -17.35 -19.00 18.47
C ALA A 469 -18.84 -19.37 18.53
N SER A 470 -19.68 -18.35 18.75
CA SER A 470 -21.12 -18.48 18.67
C SER A 470 -21.58 -18.49 17.21
N ILE A 471 -22.02 -19.64 16.72
CA ILE A 471 -22.56 -19.78 15.36
C ILE A 471 -23.99 -19.23 15.34
N ILE A 472 -24.20 -18.11 14.65
CA ILE A 472 -25.54 -17.53 14.48
C ILE A 472 -26.25 -18.20 13.32
N PHE A 473 -25.53 -18.44 12.23
CA PHE A 473 -26.03 -19.16 11.07
C PHE A 473 -24.91 -19.93 10.40
N MET A 474 -25.15 -21.19 10.06
CA MET A 474 -24.26 -22.00 9.24
C MET A 474 -25.07 -22.91 8.33
N THR A 475 -24.87 -22.80 7.01
CA THR A 475 -25.46 -23.77 6.06
C THR A 475 -24.81 -25.13 6.24
N GLY A 476 -25.61 -26.20 6.26
CA GLY A 476 -25.07 -27.56 6.25
C GLY A 476 -24.39 -27.92 4.93
N GLN A 477 -23.41 -28.82 4.99
CA GLN A 477 -22.79 -29.41 3.81
C GLN A 477 -23.24 -30.86 3.69
N VAL A 478 -23.59 -31.30 2.47
CA VAL A 478 -23.76 -32.73 2.19
C VAL A 478 -22.40 -33.44 2.22
N GLY A 479 -22.40 -34.73 2.53
CA GLY A 479 -21.17 -35.50 2.41
C GLY A 479 -20.69 -35.53 0.96
N GLU A 480 -19.38 -35.39 0.75
CA GLU A 480 -18.74 -35.41 -0.57
C GLU A 480 -17.51 -36.34 -0.52
N GLY A 481 -17.55 -37.44 -1.29
CA GLY A 481 -16.48 -38.45 -1.23
C GLY A 481 -16.35 -39.04 0.17
N SER A 482 -15.14 -38.93 0.76
CA SER A 482 -14.84 -39.33 2.15
C SER A 482 -15.13 -38.25 3.20
N VAL A 483 -15.55 -37.05 2.80
CA VAL A 483 -15.86 -35.93 3.72
C VAL A 483 -17.27 -36.15 4.29
N PRO A 484 -17.43 -36.37 5.60
CA PRO A 484 -18.76 -36.38 6.20
C PRO A 484 -19.37 -34.97 6.13
N GLY A 485 -20.65 -34.91 5.78
CA GLY A 485 -21.42 -33.67 5.84
C GLY A 485 -21.68 -33.22 7.28
N HIS A 486 -22.18 -32.01 7.45
CA HIS A 486 -22.58 -31.46 8.74
C HIS A 486 -23.96 -30.79 8.64
N PRO A 487 -24.70 -30.71 9.75
CA PRO A 487 -26.04 -30.14 9.74
C PRO A 487 -26.03 -28.63 9.46
N THR A 488 -27.20 -28.11 9.08
CA THR A 488 -27.48 -26.67 9.11
C THR A 488 -27.73 -26.25 10.55
N ILE A 489 -27.16 -25.12 10.96
CA ILE A 489 -27.26 -24.58 12.32
C ILE A 489 -27.93 -23.21 12.27
N PHE A 490 -28.99 -23.05 13.06
CA PHE A 490 -29.51 -21.76 13.49
C PHE A 490 -29.10 -21.56 14.95
N GLY A 491 -28.44 -20.44 15.26
CA GLY A 491 -28.00 -20.11 16.62
C GLY A 491 -29.16 -19.81 17.56
N THR A 492 -28.85 -19.62 18.84
CA THR A 492 -29.85 -19.36 19.90
C THR A 492 -30.52 -17.99 19.81
N ASP A 493 -29.91 -17.04 19.08
CA ASP A 493 -30.32 -15.64 19.02
C ASP A 493 -31.03 -15.29 17.69
N VAL A 494 -31.67 -16.27 17.04
CA VAL A 494 -32.36 -16.09 15.75
C VAL A 494 -33.87 -15.94 15.97
N GLU A 495 -34.43 -14.77 15.63
CA GLU A 495 -35.87 -14.51 15.60
C GLU A 495 -36.37 -14.42 14.15
N PHE A 496 -37.48 -15.10 13.85
CA PHE A 496 -38.15 -15.01 12.57
C PHE A 496 -39.35 -14.06 12.67
N ASN A 497 -39.23 -12.86 12.11
CA ASN A 497 -40.31 -11.85 12.10
C ASN A 497 -41.48 -12.18 11.14
N SER A 498 -41.40 -13.33 10.46
CA SER A 498 -42.46 -13.86 9.60
C SER A 498 -42.48 -15.38 9.68
N GLY A 499 -43.59 -16.00 9.27
CA GLY A 499 -43.73 -17.45 9.32
C GLY A 499 -42.69 -18.18 8.46
N VAL A 500 -42.04 -19.19 9.03
CA VAL A 500 -41.10 -20.06 8.31
C VAL A 500 -41.88 -21.08 7.49
N LYS A 501 -41.65 -21.13 6.17
CA LYS A 501 -42.27 -22.12 5.28
C LYS A 501 -41.51 -23.44 5.32
N LEU A 502 -42.15 -24.49 5.83
CA LEU A 502 -41.62 -25.85 5.82
C LEU A 502 -42.22 -26.67 4.69
N SER A 503 -41.51 -27.72 4.26
CA SER A 503 -42.06 -28.69 3.31
C SER A 503 -43.26 -29.40 3.94
N GLN A 504 -44.37 -29.46 3.21
CA GLN A 504 -45.65 -29.95 3.72
C GLN A 504 -45.91 -31.40 3.31
N PHE A 505 -46.30 -32.25 4.27
CA PHE A 505 -46.63 -33.65 4.04
C PHE A 505 -47.89 -34.06 4.84
N PRO A 506 -48.78 -34.92 4.32
CA PRO A 506 -49.75 -35.61 5.18
C PRO A 506 -49.04 -36.68 6.03
N ILE A 507 -49.67 -37.11 7.13
CA ILE A 507 -49.06 -38.03 8.12
C ILE A 507 -48.55 -39.34 7.51
N ASN A 508 -49.29 -39.90 6.56
CA ASN A 508 -48.95 -41.15 5.87
C ASN A 508 -47.78 -41.00 4.87
N ALA A 509 -47.39 -39.76 4.55
CA ALA A 509 -46.27 -39.45 3.66
C ALA A 509 -45.10 -38.78 4.41
N LEU A 510 -45.10 -38.79 5.74
CA LEU A 510 -43.97 -38.29 6.52
C LEU A 510 -42.69 -39.06 6.16
N PRO A 511 -41.58 -38.37 5.81
CA PRO A 511 -40.36 -39.03 5.38
C PRO A 511 -39.79 -39.92 6.49
N LYS A 512 -39.41 -41.16 6.17
CA LYS A 512 -38.74 -42.06 7.11
C LYS A 512 -37.22 -41.85 7.10
N GLY A 513 -36.54 -42.27 8.17
CA GLY A 513 -35.07 -42.31 8.24
C GLY A 513 -34.39 -40.94 8.15
N LYS A 514 -35.06 -39.87 8.58
CA LYS A 514 -34.46 -38.54 8.68
C LYS A 514 -33.65 -38.41 9.97
N ALA A 515 -32.65 -37.54 9.97
CA ALA A 515 -31.87 -37.22 11.15
C ALA A 515 -32.71 -36.42 12.16
N ASP A 516 -32.41 -36.56 13.45
CA ASP A 516 -33.02 -35.74 14.51
C ASP A 516 -32.84 -34.25 14.22
N GLY A 517 -33.85 -33.45 14.56
CA GLY A 517 -33.92 -32.03 14.24
C GLY A 517 -34.44 -31.70 12.84
N THR A 518 -34.64 -32.70 11.95
CA THR A 518 -35.30 -32.45 10.66
C THR A 518 -36.71 -31.91 10.88
N MET A 519 -37.08 -30.80 10.25
CA MET A 519 -38.39 -30.16 10.37
C MET A 519 -39.21 -30.23 9.08
N VAL A 520 -40.51 -30.53 9.22
CA VAL A 520 -41.52 -30.47 8.15
C VAL A 520 -42.82 -29.89 8.71
N TYR A 521 -43.79 -29.58 7.85
CA TYR A 521 -45.16 -29.30 8.28
C TYR A 521 -46.05 -30.50 7.98
N CYS A 522 -46.56 -31.20 9.01
CA CYS A 522 -47.52 -32.28 8.81
C CYS A 522 -48.93 -31.69 8.68
N SER A 523 -49.54 -31.73 7.51
CA SER A 523 -50.83 -31.06 7.25
C SER A 523 -52.06 -31.75 7.87
N THR A 524 -51.94 -33.00 8.32
CA THR A 524 -53.06 -33.80 8.86
C THR A 524 -52.81 -34.31 10.28
N CYS A 525 -51.73 -33.86 10.92
CA CYS A 525 -51.34 -34.33 12.25
C CYS A 525 -52.02 -33.53 13.37
N ALA A 526 -52.27 -34.19 14.49
CA ALA A 526 -52.62 -33.56 15.76
C ALA A 526 -51.38 -32.90 16.40
N ARG A 527 -51.55 -31.69 16.94
CA ARG A 527 -50.50 -30.95 17.66
C ARG A 527 -50.13 -31.66 18.96
N SER A 528 -48.91 -31.41 19.44
CA SER A 528 -48.38 -31.91 20.71
C SER A 528 -48.48 -33.44 20.86
N THR A 529 -48.07 -34.18 19.82
CA THR A 529 -48.05 -35.66 19.82
C THR A 529 -46.70 -36.25 19.44
N THR A 530 -46.24 -37.26 20.18
CA THR A 530 -45.01 -38.03 19.89
C THR A 530 -45.30 -39.53 20.06
N PRO A 531 -45.17 -40.37 19.01
CA PRO A 531 -45.04 -39.98 17.61
C PRO A 531 -46.28 -39.21 17.12
N CYS A 532 -46.15 -38.46 16.03
CA CYS A 532 -47.23 -37.74 15.37
C CYS A 532 -48.46 -38.64 15.15
N ARG A 533 -49.66 -38.15 15.48
CA ARG A 533 -50.94 -38.86 15.30
C ARG A 533 -51.84 -38.19 14.26
N PRO A 534 -52.70 -38.94 13.55
CA PRO A 534 -53.64 -38.37 12.58
C PRO A 534 -54.77 -37.59 13.28
N GLY A 535 -55.52 -36.79 12.53
CA GLY A 535 -56.79 -36.20 12.99
C GLY A 535 -56.70 -34.77 13.51
N GLY A 536 -55.74 -33.97 13.02
CA GLY A 536 -55.65 -32.54 13.36
C GLY A 536 -55.57 -31.63 12.13
N ASN A 537 -55.60 -30.31 12.37
CA ASN A 537 -55.54 -29.25 11.35
C ASN A 537 -54.10 -28.88 10.92
N GLY A 538 -53.14 -29.76 11.22
CA GLY A 538 -51.74 -29.62 10.88
C GLY A 538 -50.87 -29.04 11.99
N ALA A 539 -49.61 -29.48 12.00
CA ALA A 539 -48.60 -29.16 13.00
C ALA A 539 -47.20 -29.14 12.38
N PRO A 540 -46.30 -28.22 12.78
CA PRO A 540 -44.87 -28.41 12.58
C PRO A 540 -44.45 -29.74 13.23
N ALA A 541 -43.68 -30.56 12.50
CA ALA A 541 -43.19 -31.83 12.98
C ALA A 541 -41.67 -31.83 12.93
N MET A 542 -41.05 -32.31 14.00
CA MET A 542 -39.60 -32.44 14.15
C MET A 542 -39.23 -33.89 14.43
N MET A 543 -38.20 -34.42 13.78
CA MET A 543 -37.68 -35.75 14.10
C MET A 543 -36.94 -35.71 15.46
N VAL A 544 -37.31 -36.59 16.39
CA VAL A 544 -36.69 -36.72 17.72
C VAL A 544 -36.61 -38.21 18.08
N GLY A 545 -35.41 -38.72 18.37
CA GLY A 545 -35.21 -40.12 18.73
C GLY A 545 -35.67 -41.08 17.63
N GLY A 546 -35.55 -40.70 16.35
CA GLY A 546 -35.98 -41.51 15.21
C GLY A 546 -37.50 -41.58 14.97
N GLN A 547 -38.29 -40.74 15.66
CA GLN A 547 -39.75 -40.63 15.45
C GLN A 547 -40.16 -39.18 15.21
N TRP A 548 -41.22 -38.96 14.44
CA TRP A 548 -41.77 -37.62 14.23
C TRP A 548 -42.52 -37.14 15.48
N SER A 549 -42.12 -36.01 16.03
CA SER A 549 -42.81 -35.30 17.11
C SER A 549 -43.52 -34.06 16.55
N CYS A 550 -44.84 -34.02 16.68
CA CYS A 550 -45.66 -32.91 16.20
C CYS A 550 -45.82 -31.88 17.32
N LEU A 551 -45.33 -30.66 17.08
CA LEU A 551 -45.29 -29.55 18.04
C LEU A 551 -46.69 -28.95 18.28
#